data_AF-A0A2G2QLI1-F1
#
_entry.id   AF-A0A2G2QLI1-F1
#
_cell.length_a   1.000
_cell.length_b   1.000
_cell.length_c   1.000
_cell.angle_alpha   90.00
_cell.angle_beta   90.00
_cell.angle_gamma   90.00
#
_symmetry.space_group_name_H-M   'P 1'
#
loop_
_entity.id
_entity.type
_entity.pdbx_description
1 polymer ?
#
loop_
_entity_poly.entity_id
_entity_poly.type
_entity_poly.pdbx_seq_one_letter_code
_entity_poly.pdbx_strand_id
1 'polypeptide(L)'
;MSNKMFPVSLVLLFVMLGFILWPNVTNLGDLFSFAKNFDYKGIPLSQLFFSELVILLTVWLVLSTYKKGKSIVYGDEYMIRHCILLLFVTGQVFMGFFAGGIVSYQDVTSSQTAHEVSNVMESQAVIFMVCYPLYLFFGGTAFIYARTRLPEFLSNKRVPFMMLTFAPMAFLPYYDASIGDFNKSVFEWLYRIDYWLLSIAWVVIGVFHIAVSASKEIYKGLSNPYEEM
;
A
#
# COMPACT_ATOMS: atom_id res chain seq x y z
N MET A 1 -5.53 12.42 23.15
CA MET A 1 -6.17 13.58 22.48
C MET A 1 -7.00 13.08 21.31
N SER A 2 -8.29 13.43 21.23
CA SER A 2 -9.14 13.06 20.11
C SER A 2 -8.66 13.80 18.86
N ASN A 3 -8.11 13.06 17.90
CA ASN A 3 -7.52 13.62 16.69
C ASN A 3 -8.67 14.08 15.76
N LYS A 4 -9.22 15.28 16.00
CA LYS A 4 -10.30 15.88 15.21
C LYS A 4 -9.97 15.97 13.72
N MET A 5 -8.68 15.93 13.37
CA MET A 5 -8.21 15.93 11.97
C MET A 5 -8.20 14.55 11.32
N PHE A 6 -8.36 13.45 12.07
CA PHE A 6 -8.39 12.09 11.52
C PHE A 6 -9.52 11.89 10.49
N PRO A 7 -10.80 12.22 10.77
CA PRO A 7 -11.87 12.06 9.78
C PRO A 7 -11.63 12.94 8.54
N VAL A 8 -11.13 14.16 8.72
CA VAL A 8 -10.82 15.08 7.61
C VAL A 8 -9.71 14.52 6.73
N SER A 9 -8.62 14.03 7.33
CA SER A 9 -7.49 13.43 6.60
C SER A 9 -7.90 12.18 5.84
N LEU A 10 -8.82 11.40 6.41
CA LEU A 10 -9.36 10.19 5.78
C LEU A 10 -10.26 10.54 4.59
N VAL A 11 -11.17 11.50 4.75
CA VAL A 11 -12.01 11.99 3.63
C VAL A 11 -11.12 12.53 2.51
N LEU A 12 -10.12 13.35 2.83
CA LEU A 12 -9.18 13.89 1.85
C LEU A 12 -8.45 12.78 1.09
N LEU A 13 -7.90 11.79 1.80
CA LEU A 13 -7.21 10.65 1.21
C LEU A 13 -8.11 9.88 0.23
N PHE A 14 -9.35 9.57 0.64
CA PHE A 14 -10.28 8.84 -0.24
C PHE A 14 -10.80 9.68 -1.40
N VAL A 15 -10.90 11.01 -1.26
CA VAL A 15 -11.23 11.90 -2.37
C VAL A 15 -10.10 11.92 -3.40
N MET A 16 -8.85 12.09 -2.97
CA MET A 16 -7.68 12.06 -3.87
C MET A 16 -7.53 10.69 -4.55
N LEU A 17 -7.72 9.60 -3.80
CA LEU A 17 -7.73 8.25 -4.37
C LEU A 17 -8.89 8.07 -5.36
N GLY A 18 -10.09 8.55 -5.03
CA GLY A 18 -11.23 8.51 -5.93
C GLY A 18 -10.93 9.19 -7.27
N PHE A 19 -10.25 10.35 -7.22
CA PHE A 19 -9.84 11.08 -8.41
C PHE A 19 -8.83 10.32 -9.28
N ILE A 20 -7.82 9.69 -8.68
CA ILE A 20 -6.81 8.89 -9.40
C ILE A 20 -7.38 7.57 -9.92
N LEU A 21 -8.26 6.94 -9.15
CA LEU A 21 -8.83 5.63 -9.49
C LEU A 21 -9.95 5.75 -10.52
N TRP A 22 -10.66 6.88 -10.57
CA TRP A 22 -11.82 7.08 -11.45
C TRP A 22 -11.57 6.69 -12.92
N PRO A 23 -10.48 7.13 -13.59
CA PRO A 23 -10.21 6.74 -14.97
C PRO A 23 -9.82 5.27 -15.12
N ASN A 24 -9.29 4.65 -14.06
CA ASN A 24 -8.89 3.25 -14.08
C ASN A 24 -10.10 2.32 -13.92
N VAL A 25 -11.15 2.74 -13.20
CA VAL A 25 -12.37 1.93 -13.00
C VAL A 25 -13.02 1.53 -14.33
N THR A 26 -12.99 2.40 -15.34
CA THR A 26 -13.55 2.09 -16.67
C THR A 26 -12.73 1.05 -17.42
N ASN A 27 -11.42 0.97 -17.18
CA ASN A 27 -10.49 0.05 -17.84
C ASN A 27 -10.32 -1.27 -17.07
N LEU A 28 -10.84 -1.38 -15.85
CA LEU A 28 -10.78 -2.61 -15.04
C LEU A 28 -11.45 -3.80 -15.73
N GLY A 29 -12.53 -3.57 -16.47
CA GLY A 29 -13.26 -4.64 -17.18
C GLY A 29 -12.37 -5.38 -18.18
N ASP A 30 -11.56 -4.63 -18.94
CA ASP A 30 -10.64 -5.18 -19.94
C ASP A 30 -9.46 -5.91 -19.29
N LEU A 31 -8.95 -5.38 -18.17
CA LEU A 31 -7.93 -6.03 -17.34
C LEU A 31 -8.39 -7.38 -16.77
N PHE A 32 -9.61 -7.45 -16.24
CA PHE A 32 -10.18 -8.70 -15.74
C PHE A 32 -10.49 -9.71 -16.85
N SER A 33 -10.90 -9.22 -18.03
CA SER A 33 -11.07 -10.05 -19.22
C SER A 33 -9.73 -10.67 -19.67
N PHE A 34 -8.68 -9.85 -19.73
CA PHE A 34 -7.32 -10.31 -20.05
C PHE A 34 -6.81 -11.36 -19.05
N ALA A 35 -6.94 -11.09 -17.75
CA ALA A 35 -6.45 -11.98 -16.70
C ALA A 35 -7.20 -13.32 -16.57
N LYS A 36 -8.35 -13.45 -17.22
CA LYS A 36 -9.05 -14.73 -17.36
C LYS A 36 -8.45 -15.59 -18.47
N ASN A 37 -7.88 -14.96 -19.49
CA ASN A 37 -7.29 -15.61 -20.66
C ASN A 37 -5.76 -15.80 -20.51
N PHE A 38 -5.11 -15.02 -19.65
CA PHE A 38 -3.69 -15.13 -19.35
C PHE A 38 -3.44 -16.19 -18.27
N ASP A 39 -2.98 -17.37 -18.70
CA ASP A 39 -2.65 -18.50 -17.85
C ASP A 39 -1.14 -18.58 -17.58
N TYR A 40 -0.77 -18.63 -16.30
CA TYR A 40 0.58 -18.97 -15.89
C TYR A 40 0.60 -20.40 -15.32
N LYS A 41 1.29 -21.32 -16.01
CA LYS A 41 1.39 -22.74 -15.62
C LYS A 41 0.04 -23.43 -15.37
N GLY A 42 -0.99 -23.05 -16.15
CA GLY A 42 -2.34 -23.60 -16.04
C GLY A 42 -3.19 -23.00 -14.91
N ILE A 43 -2.75 -21.89 -14.32
CA ILE A 43 -3.52 -21.12 -13.34
C ILE A 43 -3.78 -19.73 -13.94
N PRO A 44 -5.05 -19.31 -14.09
CA PRO A 44 -5.36 -17.99 -14.61
C PRO A 44 -5.02 -16.92 -13.57
N LEU A 45 -4.50 -15.78 -14.04
CA LEU A 45 -4.08 -14.67 -13.17
C LEU A 45 -5.22 -14.18 -12.27
N SER A 46 -6.46 -14.20 -12.77
CA SER A 46 -7.65 -13.90 -11.97
C SER A 46 -7.81 -14.77 -10.71
N GLN A 47 -7.47 -16.06 -10.76
CA GLN A 47 -7.51 -16.95 -9.60
C GLN A 47 -6.44 -16.62 -8.57
N LEU A 48 -5.25 -16.21 -9.01
CA LEU A 48 -4.18 -15.75 -8.12
C LEU A 48 -4.64 -14.50 -7.35
N PHE A 49 -5.20 -13.51 -8.05
CA PHE A 49 -5.75 -12.31 -7.44
C PHE A 49 -6.81 -12.62 -6.36
N PHE A 50 -7.79 -13.47 -6.67
CA PHE A 50 -8.81 -13.87 -5.69
C PHE A 50 -8.19 -14.61 -4.50
N SER A 51 -7.20 -15.47 -4.73
CA SER A 51 -6.52 -16.19 -3.66
C SER A 51 -5.77 -15.24 -2.72
N GLU A 52 -5.08 -14.23 -3.26
CA GLU A 52 -4.41 -13.20 -2.47
C GLU A 52 -5.40 -12.39 -1.62
N LEU A 53 -6.56 -12.03 -2.16
CA LEU A 53 -7.61 -11.34 -1.40
C LEU A 53 -8.17 -12.21 -0.27
N VAL A 54 -8.38 -13.50 -0.52
CA VAL A 54 -8.83 -14.43 0.53
C VAL A 54 -7.79 -14.52 1.64
N ILE A 55 -6.50 -14.71 1.30
CA ILE A 55 -5.40 -14.74 2.28
C ILE A 55 -5.36 -13.44 3.09
N LEU A 56 -5.45 -12.29 2.43
CA LEU A 56 -5.47 -10.99 3.08
C LEU A 56 -6.60 -10.89 4.10
N LEU A 57 -7.82 -11.22 3.71
CA LEU A 57 -8.98 -11.17 4.59
C LEU A 57 -8.85 -12.16 5.76
N THR A 58 -8.38 -13.38 5.50
CA THR A 58 -8.15 -14.38 6.55
C THR A 58 -7.12 -13.88 7.57
N VAL A 59 -5.98 -13.35 7.12
CA VAL A 59 -4.94 -12.82 8.01
C VAL A 59 -5.45 -11.64 8.80
N TRP A 60 -6.19 -10.71 8.18
CA TRP A 60 -6.76 -9.55 8.87
C TRP A 60 -7.79 -9.95 9.92
N LEU A 61 -8.65 -10.92 9.62
CA LEU A 61 -9.62 -11.46 10.57
C LEU A 61 -8.92 -12.14 11.75
N VAL A 62 -7.96 -13.03 11.47
CA VAL A 62 -7.17 -13.70 12.51
C VAL A 62 -6.45 -12.66 13.38
N LEU A 63 -5.76 -11.70 12.78
CA LEU A 63 -5.06 -10.65 13.52
C LEU A 63 -6.00 -9.79 14.37
N SER A 64 -7.22 -9.55 13.89
CA SER A 64 -8.23 -8.76 14.61
C SER A 64 -8.85 -9.51 15.80
N THR A 65 -8.79 -10.84 15.83
CA THR A 65 -9.32 -11.64 16.95
C THR A 65 -8.40 -11.65 18.18
N TYR A 66 -7.12 -11.31 18.01
CA TYR A 66 -6.21 -11.20 19.15
C TYR A 66 -6.63 -10.06 20.09
N LYS A 67 -6.81 -10.39 21.38
CA LYS A 67 -7.08 -9.42 22.44
C LYS A 67 -5.95 -8.40 22.52
N LYS A 68 -6.31 -7.12 22.72
CA LYS A 68 -5.36 -6.02 22.98
C LYS A 68 -4.41 -6.47 24.09
N GLY A 69 -3.10 -6.45 23.79
CA GLY A 69 -2.08 -6.92 24.72
C GLY A 69 -2.18 -6.26 26.10
N LYS A 70 -1.79 -7.01 27.15
CA LYS A 70 -1.64 -6.48 28.51
C LYS A 70 -0.77 -5.22 28.50
N SER A 71 -1.10 -4.26 29.36
CA SER A 71 -0.44 -2.95 29.50
C SER A 71 0.92 -2.99 30.19
N ILE A 72 1.44 -4.17 30.50
CA ILE A 72 2.74 -4.35 31.14
C ILE A 72 3.51 -5.31 30.25
N VAL A 73 4.50 -4.78 29.55
CA VAL A 73 5.37 -5.52 28.64
C VAL A 73 6.80 -5.14 29.00
N TYR A 74 7.68 -6.13 29.15
CA TYR A 74 9.10 -5.88 29.37
C TYR A 74 9.75 -5.26 28.13
N GLY A 75 10.81 -4.45 28.32
CA GLY A 75 11.55 -3.78 27.26
C GLY A 75 11.95 -4.69 26.10
N ASP A 76 12.38 -5.93 26.37
CA ASP A 76 12.75 -6.90 25.34
C ASP A 76 11.58 -7.28 24.42
N GLU A 77 10.44 -7.66 25.01
CA GLU A 77 9.26 -8.03 24.22
C GLU A 77 8.67 -6.80 23.50
N TYR A 78 8.77 -5.62 24.12
CA TYR A 78 8.37 -4.35 23.52
C TYR A 78 9.20 -4.02 22.27
N MET A 79 10.52 -4.23 22.34
CA MET A 79 11.44 -4.05 21.21
C MET A 79 11.09 -5.01 20.06
N ILE A 80 10.94 -6.32 20.35
CA ILE A 80 10.63 -7.33 19.34
C ILE A 80 9.34 -6.98 18.59
N ARG A 81 8.30 -6.51 19.30
CA ARG A 81 7.04 -6.09 18.67
C ARG A 81 7.26 -4.93 17.69
N HIS A 82 8.13 -3.97 17.99
CA HIS A 82 8.45 -2.88 17.07
C HIS A 82 9.33 -3.33 15.90
N CYS A 83 10.22 -4.31 16.09
CA CYS A 83 10.98 -4.92 15.00
C CYS A 83 10.06 -5.66 14.01
N ILE A 84 9.07 -6.39 14.52
CA ILE A 84 8.05 -7.06 13.68
C ILE A 84 7.23 -6.02 12.92
N LEU A 85 6.87 -4.90 13.56
CA LEU A 85 6.21 -3.79 12.86
C LEU A 85 7.06 -3.25 11.71
N LEU A 86 8.37 -3.01 11.94
CA LEU A 86 9.29 -2.55 10.90
C LEU A 86 9.47 -3.55 9.76
N LEU A 87 9.37 -4.86 10.01
CA LEU A 87 9.36 -5.88 8.96
C LEU A 87 8.16 -5.69 8.02
N PHE A 88 6.97 -5.44 8.55
CA PHE A 88 5.80 -5.17 7.72
C PHE A 88 5.94 -3.86 6.93
N VAL A 89 6.47 -2.81 7.55
CA VAL A 89 6.73 -1.52 6.85
C VAL A 89 7.76 -1.71 5.74
N THR A 90 8.86 -2.41 6.01
CA THR A 90 9.90 -2.71 5.01
C THR A 90 9.35 -3.57 3.88
N GLY A 91 8.51 -4.57 4.18
CA GLY A 91 7.81 -5.36 3.18
C GLY A 91 6.92 -4.51 2.27
N GLN A 92 6.22 -3.53 2.84
CA GLN A 92 5.40 -2.59 2.08
C GLN A 92 6.26 -1.71 1.15
N VAL A 93 7.40 -1.21 1.63
CA VAL A 93 8.35 -0.43 0.81
C VAL A 93 9.00 -1.28 -0.28
N PHE A 94 9.30 -2.55 0.01
CA PHE A 94 9.85 -3.47 -0.97
C PHE A 94 8.86 -3.72 -2.11
N MET A 95 7.60 -3.99 -1.79
CA MET A 95 6.55 -4.05 -2.82
C MET A 95 6.45 -2.70 -3.56
N GLY A 96 6.58 -1.60 -2.81
CA GLY A 96 6.80 -0.20 -3.25
C GLY A 96 7.68 -0.10 -4.48
N PHE A 97 8.91 -0.51 -4.25
CA PHE A 97 9.99 -0.49 -5.20
C PHE A 97 9.80 -1.51 -6.32
N PHE A 98 9.28 -2.70 -6.02
CA PHE A 98 9.08 -3.74 -7.03
C PHE A 98 8.05 -3.31 -8.09
N ALA A 99 6.87 -2.84 -7.67
CA ALA A 99 5.82 -2.46 -8.61
C ALA A 99 6.12 -1.13 -9.33
N GLY A 100 6.44 -0.08 -8.56
CA GLY A 100 6.69 1.26 -9.09
C GLY A 100 8.05 1.45 -9.77
N GLY A 101 9.02 0.60 -9.44
CA GLY A 101 10.37 0.63 -10.02
C GLY A 101 10.54 -0.39 -11.13
N ILE A 102 10.60 -1.67 -10.77
CA ILE A 102 10.97 -2.75 -11.70
C ILE A 102 9.87 -3.00 -12.73
N VAL A 103 8.65 -3.29 -12.28
CA VAL A 103 7.56 -3.68 -13.18
C VAL A 103 7.07 -2.49 -14.01
N SER A 104 7.02 -1.30 -13.42
CA SER A 104 6.68 -0.06 -14.15
C SER A 104 7.72 0.29 -15.23
N TYR A 105 9.01 0.06 -14.99
CA TYR A 105 10.03 0.27 -16.02
C TYR A 105 9.92 -0.75 -17.16
N GLN A 106 9.54 -1.99 -16.84
CA GLN A 106 9.24 -3.01 -17.84
C GLN A 106 8.04 -2.61 -18.71
N ASP A 107 7.00 -1.98 -18.13
CA ASP A 107 5.85 -1.45 -18.89
C ASP A 107 6.25 -0.40 -19.94
N VAL A 108 7.12 0.54 -19.56
CA VAL A 108 7.65 1.57 -20.47
C VAL A 108 8.51 0.97 -21.57
N THR A 109 9.33 -0.03 -21.24
CA THR A 109 10.18 -0.69 -22.23
C THR A 109 9.34 -1.52 -23.21
N SER A 110 8.40 -2.30 -22.69
CA SER A 110 7.47 -3.12 -23.48
C SER A 110 6.60 -2.29 -24.41
N SER A 111 6.09 -1.13 -23.95
CA SER A 111 5.33 -0.20 -24.79
C SER A 111 6.16 0.48 -25.89
N GLN A 112 7.47 0.64 -25.70
CA GLN A 112 8.36 1.22 -26.71
C GLN A 112 8.84 0.18 -27.75
N THR A 113 9.00 -1.08 -27.34
CA THR A 113 9.49 -2.15 -28.22
C THR A 113 8.38 -2.97 -28.89
N ALA A 114 7.17 -2.98 -28.32
CA ALA A 114 6.05 -3.72 -28.89
C ALA A 114 5.29 -2.87 -29.91
N HIS A 115 5.18 -3.37 -31.14
CA HIS A 115 4.18 -2.90 -32.11
C HIS A 115 2.77 -3.44 -31.82
N GLU A 116 2.60 -4.22 -30.74
CA GLU A 116 1.33 -4.85 -30.34
C GLU A 116 0.89 -4.40 -28.94
N VAL A 117 -0.38 -3.98 -28.86
CA VAL A 117 -1.08 -3.52 -27.64
C VAL A 117 -1.13 -4.59 -26.53
N SER A 118 -0.88 -5.87 -26.88
CA SER A 118 -0.91 -7.02 -25.97
C SER A 118 0.13 -6.97 -24.84
N ASN A 119 1.34 -6.47 -25.12
CA ASN A 119 2.45 -6.51 -24.16
C ASN A 119 2.34 -5.45 -23.05
N VAL A 120 1.65 -4.34 -23.31
CA VAL A 120 1.41 -3.28 -22.31
C VAL A 120 0.34 -3.72 -21.29
N MET A 121 -0.58 -4.58 -21.71
CA MET A 121 -1.62 -5.14 -20.84
C MET A 121 -1.08 -6.18 -19.84
N GLU A 122 0.04 -6.84 -20.13
CA GLU A 122 0.64 -7.87 -19.26
C GLU A 122 1.29 -7.29 -18.01
N SER A 123 2.18 -6.31 -18.16
CA SER A 123 2.84 -5.58 -17.05
C SER A 123 1.81 -4.95 -16.12
N GLN A 124 0.78 -4.33 -16.68
CA GLN A 124 -0.29 -3.70 -15.92
C GLN A 124 -1.14 -4.71 -15.16
N ALA A 125 -1.44 -5.86 -15.77
CA ALA A 125 -2.13 -6.95 -15.08
C ALA A 125 -1.31 -7.45 -13.88
N VAL A 126 0.01 -7.57 -13.98
CA VAL A 126 0.87 -7.96 -12.85
C VAL A 126 0.87 -6.89 -11.74
N ILE A 127 0.98 -5.60 -12.09
CA ILE A 127 0.93 -4.51 -11.11
C ILE A 127 -0.40 -4.55 -10.34
N PHE A 128 -1.52 -4.64 -11.07
CA PHE A 128 -2.84 -4.58 -10.46
C PHE A 128 -3.24 -5.86 -9.72
N MET A 129 -2.89 -7.03 -10.26
CA MET A 129 -3.41 -8.30 -9.75
C MET A 129 -2.50 -9.02 -8.76
N VAL A 130 -1.22 -8.66 -8.72
CA VAL A 130 -0.25 -9.31 -7.80
C VAL A 130 0.34 -8.27 -6.84
N CYS A 131 0.81 -7.14 -7.35
CA CYS A 131 1.50 -6.19 -6.50
C CYS A 131 0.52 -5.48 -5.54
N TYR A 132 -0.64 -5.06 -6.04
CA TYR A 132 -1.65 -4.31 -5.26
C TYR A 132 -2.19 -5.06 -4.04
N PRO A 133 -2.64 -6.32 -4.14
CA PRO A 133 -3.08 -7.08 -2.97
C PRO A 133 -1.95 -7.24 -1.95
N LEU A 134 -0.72 -7.50 -2.40
CA LEU A 134 0.45 -7.59 -1.52
C LEU A 134 0.77 -6.26 -0.81
N TYR A 135 0.62 -5.12 -1.48
CA TYR A 135 0.75 -3.81 -0.83
C TYR A 135 -0.25 -3.62 0.31
N LEU A 136 -1.52 -3.87 0.01
CA LEU A 136 -2.59 -3.77 1.01
C LEU A 136 -2.35 -4.76 2.14
N PHE A 137 -1.86 -5.97 1.82
CA PHE A 137 -1.48 -6.96 2.80
C PHE A 137 -0.46 -6.42 3.78
N PHE A 138 0.70 -5.92 3.33
CA PHE A 138 1.75 -5.42 4.23
C PHE A 138 1.31 -4.16 4.99
N GLY A 139 0.73 -3.17 4.31
CA GLY A 139 0.30 -1.91 4.93
C GLY A 139 -0.83 -2.11 5.94
N GLY A 140 -1.88 -2.84 5.56
CA GLY A 140 -3.02 -3.10 6.42
C GLY A 140 -2.68 -4.07 7.57
N THR A 141 -1.80 -5.04 7.33
CA THR A 141 -1.27 -5.90 8.40
C THR A 141 -0.48 -5.08 9.41
N ALA A 142 0.36 -4.12 8.96
CA ALA A 142 1.07 -3.22 9.87
C ALA A 142 0.10 -2.42 10.76
N PHE A 143 -1.00 -1.90 10.20
CA PHE A 143 -2.03 -1.18 10.96
C PHE A 143 -2.76 -2.08 11.97
N ILE A 144 -3.22 -3.26 11.56
CA ILE A 144 -3.93 -4.19 12.44
C ILE A 144 -3.00 -4.72 13.53
N TYR A 145 -1.75 -5.04 13.18
CA TYR A 145 -0.71 -5.44 14.11
C TYR A 145 -0.46 -4.35 15.17
N ALA A 146 -0.27 -3.10 14.75
CA ALA A 146 -0.11 -1.98 15.68
C ALA A 146 -1.37 -1.82 16.56
N ARG A 147 -2.57 -2.03 16.02
CA ARG A 147 -3.81 -1.93 16.78
C ARG A 147 -3.95 -2.99 17.88
N THR A 148 -3.48 -4.21 17.64
CA THR A 148 -3.64 -5.33 18.58
C THR A 148 -2.47 -5.48 19.54
N ARG A 149 -1.24 -5.22 19.08
CA ARG A 149 0.01 -5.43 19.86
C ARG A 149 0.66 -4.16 20.39
N LEU A 150 0.41 -3.00 19.77
CA LEU A 150 1.03 -1.72 20.11
C LEU A 150 -0.01 -0.56 20.18
N PRO A 151 -1.07 -0.69 21.00
CA PRO A 151 -2.19 0.24 20.98
C PRO A 151 -1.81 1.67 21.37
N GLU A 152 -0.83 1.83 22.28
CA GLU A 152 -0.33 3.14 22.70
C GLU A 152 0.44 3.83 21.58
N PHE A 153 1.30 3.08 20.87
CA PHE A 153 2.02 3.57 19.71
C PHE A 153 1.07 4.06 18.61
N LEU A 154 -0.03 3.33 18.38
CA LEU A 154 -1.03 3.64 17.35
C LEU A 154 -1.88 4.89 17.68
N SER A 155 -2.08 5.22 18.96
CA SER A 155 -3.04 6.23 19.42
C SER A 155 -2.94 7.57 18.67
N ASN A 156 -1.71 8.04 18.41
CA ASN A 156 -1.44 9.30 17.71
C ASN A 156 -0.94 9.12 16.26
N LYS A 157 -0.86 7.88 15.76
CA LYS A 157 -0.23 7.56 14.46
C LYS A 157 -1.18 6.97 13.43
N ARG A 158 -2.50 7.02 13.68
CA ARG A 158 -3.52 6.44 12.78
C ARG A 158 -3.46 7.01 11.36
N VAL A 159 -3.23 8.31 11.21
CA VAL A 159 -3.11 8.95 9.87
C VAL A 159 -1.89 8.41 9.10
N PRO A 160 -0.67 8.40 9.67
CA PRO A 160 0.47 7.70 9.08
C PRO A 160 0.18 6.29 8.60
N PHE A 161 -0.49 5.47 9.42
CA PHE A 161 -0.83 4.10 9.03
C PHE A 161 -1.84 4.02 7.87
N MET A 162 -2.82 4.94 7.82
CA MET A 162 -3.73 5.02 6.67
C MET A 162 -3.00 5.42 5.40
N MET A 163 -2.07 6.39 5.50
CA MET A 163 -1.23 6.79 4.37
C MET A 163 -0.32 5.64 3.91
N LEU A 164 0.30 4.90 4.84
CA LEU A 164 1.10 3.70 4.52
C LEU A 164 0.27 2.64 3.76
N THR A 165 -1.00 2.47 4.14
CA THR A 165 -1.86 1.40 3.60
C THR A 165 -2.47 1.76 2.25
N PHE A 166 -3.03 2.97 2.12
CA PHE A 166 -3.88 3.32 0.98
C PHE A 166 -3.24 4.28 -0.01
N ALA A 167 -2.27 5.11 0.38
CA ALA A 167 -1.62 6.01 -0.58
C ALA A 167 -0.93 5.29 -1.75
N PRO A 168 -0.36 4.07 -1.59
CA PRO A 168 0.15 3.28 -2.71
C PRO A 168 -0.90 2.92 -3.77
N MET A 169 -2.19 3.01 -3.46
CA MET A 169 -3.24 2.83 -4.46
C MET A 169 -3.23 3.91 -5.54
N ALA A 170 -2.46 4.99 -5.35
CA ALA A 170 -2.21 6.00 -6.36
C ALA A 170 -1.27 5.54 -7.49
N PHE A 171 -0.51 4.45 -7.31
CA PHE A 171 0.47 3.96 -8.28
C PHE A 171 -0.13 3.16 -9.46
N LEU A 172 -1.45 3.21 -9.62
CA LEU A 172 -2.14 2.52 -10.70
C LEU A 172 -1.75 3.17 -12.04
N PRO A 173 -1.24 2.40 -13.01
CA PRO A 173 -0.86 2.94 -14.30
C PRO A 173 -2.11 3.55 -14.97
N TYR A 174 -2.06 4.85 -15.23
CA TYR A 174 -3.08 5.55 -15.99
C TYR A 174 -2.97 5.17 -17.47
N TYR A 175 -4.00 4.47 -17.97
CA TYR A 175 -4.15 4.19 -19.39
C TYR A 175 -5.01 5.27 -20.04
N ASP A 176 -4.38 6.14 -20.83
CA ASP A 176 -5.08 6.87 -21.88
C ASP A 176 -4.24 6.86 -23.16
N ALA A 177 -4.74 6.13 -24.16
CA ALA A 177 -4.15 5.96 -25.49
C ALA A 177 -4.23 7.24 -26.35
N SER A 178 -4.61 8.38 -25.79
CA SER A 178 -4.76 9.66 -26.50
C SER A 178 -3.81 10.74 -25.98
N ILE A 179 -2.54 10.38 -25.82
CA ILE A 179 -1.42 11.32 -25.68
C ILE A 179 -1.32 12.13 -26.99
N GLY A 180 -2.12 13.19 -27.11
CA GLY A 180 -2.15 14.00 -28.34
C GLY A 180 -3.16 15.14 -28.39
N ASP A 181 -4.04 15.35 -27.39
CA ASP A 181 -5.09 16.37 -27.49
C ASP A 181 -4.93 17.50 -26.45
N PHE A 182 -4.64 18.70 -26.95
CA PHE A 182 -4.26 19.89 -26.17
C PHE A 182 -5.35 20.42 -25.20
N ASN A 183 -6.59 19.92 -25.26
CA ASN A 183 -7.68 20.31 -24.34
C ASN A 183 -7.72 19.48 -23.03
N LYS A 184 -6.85 18.46 -22.86
CA LYS A 184 -6.76 17.62 -21.64
C LYS A 184 -5.83 18.14 -20.53
N SER A 185 -5.19 19.30 -20.71
CA SER A 185 -4.04 19.69 -19.88
C SER A 185 -4.36 19.86 -18.38
N VAL A 186 -5.50 20.48 -18.01
CA VAL A 186 -5.81 20.75 -16.60
C VAL A 186 -6.04 19.47 -15.80
N PHE A 187 -6.72 18.47 -16.39
CA PHE A 187 -6.95 17.19 -15.74
C PHE A 187 -5.65 16.41 -15.55
N GLU A 188 -4.77 16.38 -16.56
CA GLU A 188 -3.45 15.77 -16.45
C GLU A 188 -2.57 16.46 -15.38
N TRP A 189 -2.61 17.79 -15.30
CA TRP A 189 -1.90 18.54 -14.27
C TRP A 189 -2.40 18.21 -12.87
N LEU A 190 -3.72 18.18 -12.67
CA LEU A 190 -4.32 17.80 -11.38
C LEU A 190 -3.99 16.35 -11.01
N TYR A 191 -4.08 15.43 -11.96
CA TYR A 191 -3.72 14.02 -11.76
C TYR A 191 -2.26 13.87 -11.31
N ARG A 192 -1.32 14.56 -11.99
CA ARG A 192 0.10 14.54 -11.63
C ARG A 192 0.33 15.14 -10.24
N ILE A 193 -0.33 16.25 -9.92
CA ILE A 193 -0.22 16.89 -8.60
C ILE A 193 -0.69 15.93 -7.51
N ASP A 194 -1.87 15.34 -7.66
CA ASP A 194 -2.43 14.39 -6.68
C ASP A 194 -1.55 13.15 -6.54
N TYR A 195 -1.05 12.61 -7.65
CA TYR A 195 -0.11 11.50 -7.67
C TYR A 195 1.17 11.82 -6.88
N TRP A 196 1.80 12.97 -7.14
CA TRP A 196 3.02 13.38 -6.44
C TRP A 196 2.77 13.68 -4.96
N LEU A 197 1.65 14.32 -4.63
CA LEU A 197 1.27 14.58 -3.24
C LEU A 197 1.07 13.27 -2.47
N LEU A 198 0.36 12.29 -3.04
CA LEU A 198 0.16 10.98 -2.42
C LEU A 198 1.46 10.19 -2.33
N SER A 199 2.34 10.28 -3.33
CA SER A 199 3.65 9.63 -3.31
C SER A 199 4.55 10.20 -2.21
N ILE A 200 4.62 11.54 -2.08
CA ILE A 200 5.38 12.22 -1.05
C ILE A 200 4.77 11.94 0.33
N ALA A 201 3.44 12.00 0.46
CA ALA A 201 2.75 11.68 1.70
C ALA A 201 3.00 10.22 2.12
N TRP A 202 2.99 9.29 1.17
CA TRP A 202 3.31 7.89 1.44
C TRP A 202 4.74 7.74 1.99
N VAL A 203 5.74 8.33 1.33
CA VAL A 203 7.15 8.22 1.76
C VAL A 203 7.40 8.94 3.07
N VAL A 204 6.99 10.20 3.21
CA VAL A 204 7.32 11.05 4.35
C VAL A 204 6.45 10.73 5.56
N ILE A 205 5.13 10.64 5.36
CA ILE A 205 4.15 10.49 6.44
C ILE A 205 3.87 9.01 6.70
N GLY A 206 3.73 8.19 5.66
CA GLY A 206 3.47 6.76 5.79
C GLY A 206 4.69 5.97 6.25
N VAL A 207 5.81 6.08 5.54
CA VAL A 207 6.98 5.25 5.77
C VAL A 207 7.92 5.89 6.79
N PHE A 208 8.46 7.07 6.49
CA PHE A 208 9.55 7.68 7.26
C PHE A 208 9.11 8.00 8.69
N HIS A 209 7.95 8.62 8.87
CA HIS A 209 7.44 8.94 10.22
C HIS A 209 7.22 7.69 11.08
N ILE A 210 6.66 6.62 10.51
CA ILE A 210 6.44 5.35 11.24
C ILE A 210 7.78 4.70 11.55
N ALA A 211 8.69 4.63 10.59
CA ALA A 211 9.99 4.02 10.74
C ALA A 211 10.81 4.71 11.84
N VAL A 212 10.96 6.03 11.78
CA VAL A 212 11.69 6.82 12.80
C VAL A 212 11.04 6.66 14.17
N SER A 213 9.70 6.69 14.24
CA SER A 213 9.01 6.50 15.50
C SER A 213 9.23 5.11 16.09
N ALA A 214 9.15 4.06 15.27
CA ALA A 214 9.41 2.70 15.70
C ALA A 214 10.87 2.50 16.14
N SER A 215 11.84 3.10 15.44
CA SER A 215 13.25 3.06 15.83
C SER A 215 13.51 3.69 17.20
N LYS A 216 12.80 4.77 17.56
CA LYS A 216 12.89 5.38 18.90
C LYS A 216 12.39 4.42 19.99
N GLU A 217 11.27 3.75 19.75
CA GLU A 217 10.71 2.78 20.69
C GLU A 217 11.59 1.52 20.83
N ILE A 218 12.22 1.09 19.74
CA ILE A 218 13.21 0.00 19.75
C ILE A 218 14.42 0.39 20.60
N TYR A 219 14.96 1.60 20.40
CA TYR A 219 16.08 2.10 21.20
C TYR A 219 15.72 2.18 22.69
N LYS A 220 14.51 2.65 23.01
CA LYS A 220 13.99 2.69 24.39
C LYS A 220 13.92 1.27 25.00
N GLY A 221 13.41 0.30 24.26
CA GLY A 221 13.39 -1.13 24.64
C GLY A 221 14.78 -1.69 24.92
N LEU A 222 15.76 -1.36 24.06
CA LEU A 222 17.15 -1.79 24.20
C LEU A 222 17.86 -1.15 25.39
N SER A 223 17.59 0.12 25.68
CA SER A 223 18.25 0.81 26.80
C SER A 223 17.79 0.28 28.15
N ASN A 224 16.50 -0.08 28.27
CA ASN A 224 15.89 -0.51 29.54
C ASN A 224 15.14 -1.85 29.37
N PRO A 225 15.87 -2.98 29.23
CA PRO A 225 15.28 -4.27 28.86
C PRO A 225 14.35 -4.86 29.92
N TYR A 226 14.61 -4.57 31.20
CA TYR A 226 13.86 -5.13 32.34
C TYR A 226 12.82 -4.18 32.94
N GLU A 227 12.74 -2.94 32.44
CA GLU A 227 11.72 -1.99 32.89
C GLU A 227 10.39 -2.25 32.19
N GLU A 228 9.30 -1.95 32.90
CA GLU A 228 7.95 -1.99 32.35
C GLU A 228 7.74 -0.80 31.41
N MET A 229 7.29 -1.08 30.19
CA MET A 229 7.09 -0.12 29.10
C MET A 229 5.63 0.19 28.83
#